data_AF-A0A1E8YNM4-F1
#
_entry.id   AF-A0A1E8YNM4-F1
#
_cell.length_a   1.000
_cell.length_b   1.000
_cell.length_c   1.000
_cell.angle_alpha   90.00
_cell.angle_beta   90.00
_cell.angle_gamma   90.00
#
_symmetry.space_group_name_H-M   'P 1'
#
loop_
_entity.id
_entity.type
_entity.pdbx_description
1 polymer ?
#
loop_
_entity_poly.entity_id
_entity_poly.type
_entity_poly.pdbx_seq_one_letter_code
_entity_poly.pdbx_strand_id
1 'polypeptide(L)'
;MVDTGRKYFNFKEMIAILDIMDKHRFDTLHWHFSDNEGFRIECDTCSEMVAENHLTKEEVKLIMREAKAKKIKILPELDSPGHLKPLLEVRPELRLKVEKSTLSIPNNALDITNPKAVELVLSLLAEYIDLFTESSGFHIGVDEFIDFDQIAKYPDLYQGAIKKYGTQASGLELYIEYINQLIEFVCSKGLRPHVWSDGLYRLNDSGLVEVDHRAVVHYWTRWNKNMAPLSTFIEKGHQLVNSNDKYMYFVLGENAGYQYPVPDKIIQGWQPLLFSDDQILPAGHQSLLEGVEYCIWCDKPDALTVEEILFRLDQNLKAMNTVISNYKK
;
A
#
# COMPACT_ATOMS: atom_id res chain seq x y z
N MET A 1 8.60 0.01 3.51
CA MET A 1 7.64 1.13 3.46
C MET A 1 7.84 2.09 4.64
N VAL A 2 7.70 3.40 4.41
CA VAL A 2 7.52 4.43 5.45
C VAL A 2 6.24 5.23 5.21
N ASP A 3 5.35 5.21 6.20
CA ASP A 3 4.09 5.96 6.21
C ASP A 3 4.33 7.39 6.67
N THR A 4 4.34 8.28 5.67
CA THR A 4 4.35 9.71 5.89
C THR A 4 2.95 10.31 5.88
N GLY A 5 1.95 9.64 5.28
CA GLY A 5 0.54 10.05 5.26
C GLY A 5 0.03 10.41 6.66
N ARG A 6 0.20 9.49 7.62
CA ARG A 6 -0.19 9.69 9.02
C ARG A 6 0.75 10.58 9.82
N LYS A 7 2.07 10.41 9.67
CA LYS A 7 3.08 11.24 10.36
C LYS A 7 3.96 11.97 9.37
N TYR A 8 4.01 13.30 9.46
CA TYR A 8 4.96 14.07 8.66
C TYR A 8 6.42 13.79 9.05
N PHE A 9 7.24 13.48 8.04
CA PHE A 9 8.69 13.44 8.12
C PHE A 9 9.25 14.56 7.24
N ASN A 10 10.08 15.42 7.82
CA ASN A 10 10.70 16.50 7.07
C ASN A 10 11.84 15.99 6.16
N PHE A 11 12.35 16.86 5.29
CA PHE A 11 13.43 16.55 4.37
C PHE A 11 14.62 15.82 5.04
N LYS A 12 15.12 16.33 6.17
CA LYS A 12 16.30 15.74 6.85
C LYS A 12 16.01 14.36 7.41
N GLU A 13 14.79 14.14 7.89
CA GLU A 13 14.35 12.86 8.44
C GLU A 13 14.19 11.81 7.32
N MET A 14 13.71 12.21 6.15
CA MET A 14 13.72 11.35 4.95
C MET A 14 15.14 10.97 4.53
N ILE A 15 16.10 11.90 4.57
CA ILE A 15 17.52 11.57 4.32
C ILE A 15 18.06 10.59 5.36
N ALA A 16 17.73 10.77 6.65
CA ALA A 16 18.16 9.86 7.71
C ALA A 16 17.62 8.43 7.52
N ILE A 17 16.40 8.27 7.01
CA ILE A 17 15.85 6.96 6.62
C ILE A 17 16.73 6.33 5.52
N LEU A 18 17.05 7.08 4.47
CA LEU A 18 17.90 6.60 3.37
C LEU A 18 19.30 6.21 3.85
N ASP A 19 19.88 6.96 4.79
CA ASP A 19 21.18 6.65 5.40
C ASP A 19 21.15 5.31 6.15
N ILE A 20 20.08 5.05 6.91
CA ILE A 20 19.91 3.77 7.63
C ILE A 20 19.70 2.62 6.65
N MET A 21 18.92 2.83 5.60
CA MET A 21 18.70 1.82 4.56
C MET A 21 20.01 1.44 3.84
N ASP A 22 20.80 2.44 3.43
CA ASP A 22 22.11 2.23 2.77
C ASP A 22 23.07 1.47 3.69
N LYS A 23 23.15 1.86 4.97
CA LYS A 23 23.95 1.18 6.00
C LYS A 23 23.62 -0.32 6.10
N HIS A 24 22.35 -0.70 5.98
CA HIS A 24 21.89 -2.09 6.11
C HIS A 24 21.61 -2.79 4.78
N ARG A 25 21.95 -2.16 3.65
CA ARG A 25 21.81 -2.71 2.29
C ARG A 25 20.35 -2.99 1.88
N PHE A 26 19.44 -2.13 2.29
CA PHE A 26 18.08 -2.08 1.77
C PHE A 26 18.04 -1.13 0.57
N ASP A 27 17.46 -1.58 -0.55
CA ASP A 27 17.62 -0.93 -1.85
C ASP A 27 16.35 -0.28 -2.40
N THR A 28 15.23 -0.33 -1.67
CA THR A 28 13.95 0.19 -2.13
C THR A 28 13.21 0.88 -0.98
N LEU A 29 12.96 2.18 -1.12
CA LEU A 29 12.09 2.96 -0.25
C LEU A 29 10.69 2.95 -0.87
N HIS A 30 9.82 2.10 -0.34
CA HIS A 30 8.38 2.22 -0.55
C HIS A 30 7.88 3.42 0.27
N TRP A 31 7.38 4.45 -0.40
CA TRP A 31 7.02 5.72 0.20
C TRP A 31 5.50 5.94 0.13
N HIS A 32 4.84 5.66 1.25
CA HIS A 32 3.42 5.91 1.48
C HIS A 32 3.23 7.38 1.88
N PHE A 33 2.85 8.24 0.93
CA PHE A 33 2.85 9.69 1.12
C PHE A 33 1.47 10.30 1.37
N SER A 34 0.41 9.50 1.31
CA SER A 34 -0.98 9.94 1.50
C SER A 34 -1.78 8.89 2.24
N ASP A 35 -2.53 9.32 3.25
CA ASP A 35 -3.54 8.50 3.95
C ASP A 35 -4.67 9.43 4.44
N ASN A 36 -5.59 8.90 5.23
CA ASN A 36 -6.72 9.58 5.83
C ASN A 36 -6.35 10.80 6.69
N GLU A 37 -5.17 10.75 7.32
CA GLU A 37 -4.67 11.76 8.23
C GLU A 37 -3.89 12.88 7.53
N GLY A 38 -3.50 12.70 6.26
CA GLY A 38 -2.76 13.72 5.55
C GLY A 38 -2.26 13.32 4.18
N PHE A 39 -2.15 14.34 3.33
CA PHE A 39 -1.54 14.28 2.02
C PHE A 39 -0.22 15.07 2.05
N ARG A 40 0.94 14.38 2.04
CA ARG A 40 2.24 14.95 2.46
C ARG A 40 3.17 15.43 1.37
N ILE A 41 2.74 15.42 0.12
CA ILE A 41 3.49 16.00 -0.98
C ILE A 41 2.62 17.08 -1.62
N GLU A 42 3.25 18.18 -2.00
CA GLU A 42 2.66 19.26 -2.78
C GLU A 42 1.94 18.73 -4.03
N CYS A 43 0.70 19.18 -4.23
CA CYS A 43 -0.20 18.72 -5.28
C CYS A 43 -0.80 19.89 -6.04
N ASP A 44 -0.62 19.93 -7.36
CA ASP A 44 -1.21 20.95 -8.24
C ASP A 44 -2.64 20.57 -8.66
N THR A 45 -2.90 19.29 -8.91
CA THR A 45 -4.21 18.78 -9.35
C THR A 45 -5.31 19.04 -8.33
N CYS A 46 -4.99 18.99 -7.04
CA CYS A 46 -5.93 19.25 -5.95
C CYS A 46 -5.22 19.84 -4.73
N SER A 47 -4.78 21.10 -4.84
CA SER A 47 -3.98 21.75 -3.79
C SER A 47 -4.69 21.87 -2.45
N GLU A 48 -6.03 21.89 -2.42
CA GLU A 48 -6.80 22.08 -1.19
C GLU A 48 -6.71 20.89 -0.22
N MET A 49 -6.31 19.70 -0.67
CA MET A 49 -6.20 18.51 0.19
C MET A 49 -4.81 18.38 0.84
N VAL A 50 -3.84 19.17 0.39
CA VAL A 50 -2.44 19.08 0.85
C VAL A 50 -2.38 19.53 2.31
N ALA A 51 -1.74 18.72 3.16
CA ALA A 51 -1.61 19.04 4.57
C ALA A 51 -0.71 20.28 4.78
N GLU A 52 -0.94 21.03 5.86
CA GLU A 52 -0.12 22.21 6.20
C GLU A 52 1.38 21.86 6.26
N ASN A 53 1.70 20.74 6.92
CA ASN A 53 3.01 20.11 6.87
C ASN A 53 3.08 19.07 5.75
N HIS A 54 3.77 19.46 4.67
CA HIS A 54 4.06 18.66 3.48
C HIS A 54 5.46 18.96 2.96
N LEU A 55 5.97 18.10 2.09
CA LEU A 55 7.18 18.33 1.30
C LEU A 55 6.81 18.98 -0.03
N THR A 56 7.60 19.98 -0.42
CA THR A 56 7.53 20.57 -1.76
C THR A 56 8.02 19.58 -2.83
N LYS A 57 7.61 19.78 -4.09
CA LYS A 57 8.12 18.98 -5.21
C LYS A 57 9.64 19.07 -5.36
N GLU A 58 10.24 20.20 -5.03
CA GLU A 58 11.70 20.36 -5.04
C GLU A 58 12.39 19.55 -3.94
N GLU A 59 11.83 19.50 -2.73
CA GLU A 59 12.35 18.63 -1.67
C GLU A 59 12.25 17.15 -2.05
N VAL A 60 11.14 16.73 -2.68
CA VAL A 60 10.99 15.35 -3.19
C VAL A 60 12.06 15.03 -4.22
N LYS A 61 12.31 15.92 -5.21
CA LYS A 61 13.39 15.73 -6.19
C LYS A 61 14.77 15.63 -5.55
N LEU A 62 15.03 16.41 -4.50
CA LEU A 62 16.29 16.33 -3.74
C LEU A 62 16.40 14.98 -2.99
N ILE A 63 15.33 14.50 -2.35
CA ILE A 63 15.30 13.18 -1.71
C ILE A 63 15.55 12.07 -2.75
N MET A 64 14.92 12.15 -3.93
CA MET A 64 15.16 11.19 -5.02
C MET A 64 16.63 11.16 -5.47
N ARG A 65 17.26 12.34 -5.56
CA ARG A 65 18.68 12.44 -5.90
C ARG A 65 19.57 11.76 -4.87
N GLU A 66 19.29 11.95 -3.59
CA GLU A 66 20.03 11.29 -2.49
C GLU A 66 19.80 9.77 -2.49
N ALA A 67 18.57 9.32 -2.71
CA ALA A 67 18.25 7.89 -2.84
C ALA A 67 19.04 7.25 -3.99
N LYS A 68 19.06 7.89 -5.17
CA LYS A 68 19.85 7.46 -6.32
C LYS A 68 21.34 7.36 -6.03
N ALA A 69 21.91 8.36 -5.34
CA ALA A 69 23.32 8.36 -4.97
C ALA A 69 23.69 7.16 -4.07
N LYS A 70 22.74 6.69 -3.26
CA LYS A 70 22.83 5.50 -2.40
C LYS A 70 22.37 4.21 -3.08
N LYS A 71 21.99 4.26 -4.37
CA LYS A 71 21.41 3.14 -5.13
C LYS A 71 20.13 2.58 -4.50
N ILE A 72 19.38 3.43 -3.81
CA ILE A 72 18.06 3.14 -3.28
C ILE A 72 17.02 3.61 -4.30
N LYS A 73 16.18 2.68 -4.76
CA LYS A 73 15.01 2.95 -5.59
C LYS A 73 13.91 3.57 -4.75
N ILE A 74 13.10 4.43 -5.34
CA ILE A 74 11.86 4.90 -4.71
C ILE A 74 10.68 4.24 -5.40
N LEU A 75 9.80 3.63 -4.61
CA LEU A 75 8.48 3.14 -5.01
C LEU A 75 7.45 4.07 -4.35
N PRO A 76 6.95 5.10 -5.04
CA PRO A 76 5.94 5.98 -4.48
C PRO A 76 4.59 5.28 -4.41
N GLU A 77 3.78 5.65 -3.42
CA GLU A 77 2.43 5.11 -3.24
C GLU A 77 1.39 6.22 -3.13
N LEU A 78 0.39 6.17 -4.02
CA LEU A 78 -0.87 6.90 -3.89
C LEU A 78 -1.97 5.87 -3.70
N ASP A 79 -2.49 5.77 -2.49
CA ASP A 79 -3.54 4.80 -2.19
C ASP A 79 -4.92 5.29 -2.66
N SER A 80 -5.64 4.38 -3.31
CA SER A 80 -7.01 4.54 -3.77
C SER A 80 -7.61 3.16 -4.05
N PRO A 81 -8.92 2.93 -3.85
CA PRO A 81 -9.96 3.93 -3.61
C PRO A 81 -10.31 4.14 -2.13
N GLY A 82 -9.64 3.42 -1.21
CA GLY A 82 -9.62 3.70 0.22
C GLY A 82 -8.67 4.84 0.58
N HIS A 83 -8.55 5.16 1.87
CA HIS A 83 -7.54 6.09 2.40
C HIS A 83 -7.50 7.52 1.81
N LEU A 84 -8.60 7.97 1.21
CA LEU A 84 -8.67 9.26 0.48
C LEU A 84 -9.37 10.37 1.28
N LYS A 85 -9.38 10.33 2.62
CA LYS A 85 -10.14 11.31 3.42
C LYS A 85 -9.81 12.78 3.11
N PRO A 86 -8.53 13.23 3.01
CA PRO A 86 -8.24 14.63 2.67
C PRO A 86 -8.83 15.05 1.32
N LEU A 87 -8.74 14.19 0.30
CA LEU A 87 -9.31 14.44 -1.02
C LEU A 87 -10.85 14.55 -0.94
N LEU A 88 -11.47 13.62 -0.22
CA LEU A 88 -12.92 13.53 -0.12
C LEU A 88 -13.52 14.58 0.82
N GLU A 89 -12.73 15.22 1.68
CA GLU A 89 -13.13 16.41 2.44
C GLU A 89 -13.33 17.62 1.52
N VAL A 90 -12.45 17.80 0.52
CA VAL A 90 -12.52 18.91 -0.44
C VAL A 90 -13.32 18.57 -1.71
N ARG A 91 -13.62 17.29 -1.94
CA ARG A 91 -14.50 16.79 -3.02
C ARG A 91 -15.55 15.80 -2.50
N PRO A 92 -16.46 16.22 -1.59
CA PRO A 92 -17.42 15.32 -0.95
C PRO A 92 -18.41 14.67 -1.93
N GLU A 93 -18.63 15.25 -3.10
CA GLU A 93 -19.46 14.71 -4.17
C GLU A 93 -18.90 13.43 -4.82
N LEU A 94 -17.62 13.11 -4.58
CA LEU A 94 -16.96 11.92 -5.10
C LEU A 94 -16.97 10.75 -4.12
N ARG A 95 -17.59 10.90 -2.94
CA ARG A 95 -17.64 9.84 -1.91
C ARG A 95 -18.57 8.70 -2.31
N LEU A 96 -18.15 7.48 -1.99
CA LEU A 96 -18.98 6.29 -2.13
C LEU A 96 -20.23 6.40 -1.23
N LYS A 97 -21.39 6.10 -1.80
CA LYS A 97 -22.66 6.11 -1.06
C LYS A 97 -22.85 4.81 -0.30
N VAL A 98 -23.33 4.94 0.93
CA VAL A 98 -23.78 3.83 1.78
C VAL A 98 -25.27 3.96 2.09
N GLU A 99 -25.96 2.83 2.28
CA GLU A 99 -27.35 2.86 2.75
C GLU A 99 -27.47 3.58 4.11
N LYS A 100 -28.42 4.52 4.20
CA LYS A 100 -28.56 5.52 5.29
C LYS A 100 -28.77 4.97 6.71
N SER A 101 -28.86 3.65 6.91
CA SER A 101 -29.41 3.07 8.14
C SER A 101 -28.40 2.39 9.08
N THR A 102 -27.14 2.12 8.71
CA THR A 102 -26.31 1.23 9.56
C THR A 102 -24.81 1.52 9.71
N LEU A 103 -24.22 2.56 9.11
CA LEU A 103 -22.79 2.90 9.28
C LEU A 103 -22.57 4.42 9.24
N SER A 104 -21.50 4.91 9.86
CA SER A 104 -20.96 6.23 9.52
C SER A 104 -20.66 6.25 8.02
N ILE A 105 -21.17 7.24 7.31
CA ILE A 105 -20.89 7.43 5.88
C ILE A 105 -19.37 7.40 5.70
N PRO A 106 -18.80 6.49 4.87
CA PRO A 106 -17.37 6.49 4.62
C PRO A 106 -16.95 7.86 4.13
N ASN A 107 -16.05 8.51 4.85
CA ASN A 107 -15.50 9.79 4.46
C ASN A 107 -14.15 9.64 3.74
N ASN A 108 -13.70 8.40 3.55
CA ASN A 108 -12.42 8.02 2.98
C ASN A 108 -12.50 7.10 1.75
N ALA A 109 -13.69 6.62 1.39
CA ALA A 109 -13.90 5.72 0.26
C ALA A 109 -14.43 6.48 -0.97
N LEU A 110 -13.70 6.40 -2.09
CA LEU A 110 -14.06 7.00 -3.37
C LEU A 110 -15.17 6.21 -4.07
N ASP A 111 -16.11 6.89 -4.72
CA ASP A 111 -17.10 6.25 -5.60
C ASP A 111 -16.44 5.86 -6.93
N ILE A 112 -15.90 4.64 -7.00
CA ILE A 112 -15.29 4.10 -8.21
C ILE A 112 -16.28 3.87 -9.38
N THR A 113 -17.58 4.01 -9.14
CA THR A 113 -18.60 3.97 -10.21
C THR A 113 -18.84 5.33 -10.85
N ASN A 114 -18.33 6.40 -10.23
CA ASN A 114 -18.39 7.75 -10.75
C ASN A 114 -17.17 8.02 -11.65
N PRO A 115 -17.35 8.15 -12.98
CA PRO A 115 -16.23 8.35 -13.90
C PRO A 115 -15.40 9.61 -13.62
N LYS A 116 -16.00 10.67 -13.03
CA LYS A 116 -15.24 11.86 -12.63
C LYS A 116 -14.32 11.60 -11.45
N ALA A 117 -14.72 10.72 -10.54
CA ALA A 117 -13.91 10.32 -9.40
C ALA A 117 -12.68 9.53 -9.87
N VAL A 118 -12.89 8.58 -10.79
CA VAL A 118 -11.82 7.81 -11.41
C VAL A 118 -10.87 8.70 -12.22
N GLU A 119 -11.40 9.64 -13.01
CA GLU A 119 -10.60 10.60 -13.78
C GLU A 119 -9.69 11.46 -12.88
N LEU A 120 -10.20 11.86 -11.71
CA LEU A 120 -9.41 12.63 -10.74
C LEU A 120 -8.25 11.79 -10.18
N VAL A 121 -8.48 10.52 -9.83
CA VAL A 121 -7.39 9.62 -9.39
C VAL A 121 -6.36 9.43 -10.49
N LEU A 122 -6.79 9.19 -11.74
CA LEU A 122 -5.85 9.06 -12.86
C LEU A 122 -5.03 10.34 -13.09
N SER A 123 -5.63 11.51 -12.86
CA SER A 123 -4.92 12.80 -12.96
C SER A 123 -3.89 12.96 -11.83
N LEU A 124 -4.24 12.58 -10.60
CA LEU A 124 -3.30 12.55 -9.47
C LEU A 124 -2.14 11.59 -9.74
N LEU A 125 -2.44 10.36 -10.17
CA LEU A 125 -1.41 9.38 -10.55
C LEU A 125 -0.51 9.94 -11.67
N ALA A 126 -1.07 10.62 -12.67
CA ALA A 126 -0.29 11.23 -13.74
C ALA A 126 0.72 12.25 -13.18
N GLU A 127 0.27 13.13 -12.28
CA GLU A 127 1.12 14.14 -11.66
C GLU A 127 2.26 13.53 -10.83
N TYR A 128 1.97 12.51 -10.02
CA TYR A 128 3.00 11.86 -9.20
C TYR A 128 3.94 10.99 -10.02
N ILE A 129 3.47 10.33 -11.06
CA ILE A 129 4.34 9.65 -12.03
C ILE A 129 5.32 10.65 -12.67
N ASP A 130 4.83 11.84 -13.05
CA ASP A 130 5.68 12.90 -13.63
C ASP A 130 6.64 13.53 -12.59
N LEU A 131 6.33 13.47 -11.29
CA LEU A 131 7.24 13.87 -10.23
C LEU A 131 8.32 12.81 -9.99
N PHE A 132 7.94 11.54 -9.91
CA PHE A 132 8.80 10.40 -9.59
C PHE A 132 9.48 9.79 -10.84
N THR A 133 10.05 10.64 -11.71
CA THR A 133 10.64 10.25 -13.01
C THR A 133 11.74 9.19 -12.97
N GLU A 134 12.38 8.95 -11.82
CA GLU A 134 13.42 7.93 -11.66
C GLU A 134 12.90 6.59 -11.13
N SER A 135 11.62 6.51 -10.78
CA SER A 135 10.98 5.28 -10.32
C SER A 135 10.70 4.34 -11.49
N SER A 136 10.90 3.04 -11.27
CA SER A 136 10.54 1.98 -12.24
C SER A 136 9.19 1.32 -11.94
N GLY A 137 8.53 1.75 -10.88
CA GLY A 137 7.23 1.25 -10.46
C GLY A 137 6.46 2.29 -9.66
N PHE A 138 5.17 2.03 -9.47
CA PHE A 138 4.25 2.88 -8.73
C PHE A 138 3.28 2.00 -7.96
N HIS A 139 3.14 2.23 -6.66
CA HIS A 139 2.19 1.52 -5.81
C HIS A 139 0.85 2.27 -5.85
N ILE A 140 -0.22 1.57 -6.21
CA ILE A 140 -1.57 2.16 -6.33
C ILE A 140 -2.44 1.88 -5.09
N GLY A 141 -1.84 1.30 -4.05
CA GLY A 141 -2.45 0.96 -2.78
C GLY A 141 -3.47 -0.17 -2.94
N VAL A 142 -4.74 0.22 -2.95
CA VAL A 142 -5.97 -0.57 -3.12
C VAL A 142 -6.41 -1.34 -1.87
N ASP A 143 -5.73 -1.18 -0.75
CA ASP A 143 -6.10 -1.81 0.51
C ASP A 143 -7.29 -1.15 1.20
N GLU A 144 -7.96 -1.93 2.05
CA GLU A 144 -8.97 -1.51 3.02
C GLU A 144 -10.04 -0.55 2.49
N PHE A 145 -10.37 -0.65 1.19
CA PHE A 145 -11.31 0.25 0.52
C PHE A 145 -12.64 0.36 1.26
N ILE A 146 -13.25 -0.79 1.55
CA ILE A 146 -14.52 -0.95 2.28
C ILE A 146 -14.52 -2.27 3.03
N ASP A 147 -15.50 -2.45 3.93
CA ASP A 147 -15.84 -3.78 4.41
C ASP A 147 -16.53 -4.60 3.30
N PHE A 148 -15.73 -5.39 2.58
CA PHE A 148 -16.19 -6.27 1.52
C PHE A 148 -17.19 -7.35 1.99
N ASP A 149 -17.19 -7.74 3.27
CA ASP A 149 -18.20 -8.68 3.80
C ASP A 149 -19.58 -8.02 3.93
N GLN A 150 -19.62 -6.69 3.87
CA GLN A 150 -20.83 -5.87 3.88
C GLN A 150 -21.05 -5.13 2.56
N ILE A 151 -20.49 -5.64 1.44
CA ILE A 151 -20.52 -4.95 0.14
C ILE A 151 -21.94 -4.59 -0.34
N ALA A 152 -22.95 -5.38 0.02
CA ALA A 152 -24.35 -5.11 -0.28
C ALA A 152 -24.87 -3.76 0.29
N LYS A 153 -24.20 -3.19 1.29
CA LYS A 153 -24.52 -1.86 1.86
C LYS A 153 -24.09 -0.69 0.96
N TYR A 154 -23.30 -0.97 -0.09
CA TYR A 154 -22.87 0.01 -1.09
C TYR A 154 -23.64 -0.25 -2.38
N PRO A 155 -24.84 0.33 -2.55
CA PRO A 155 -25.75 -0.04 -3.63
C PRO A 155 -25.16 0.24 -5.02
N ASP A 156 -24.38 1.32 -5.17
CA ASP A 156 -23.76 1.67 -6.44
C ASP A 156 -22.76 0.57 -6.88
N LEU A 157 -22.00 -0.03 -5.95
CA LEU A 157 -21.12 -1.17 -6.23
C LEU A 157 -21.91 -2.46 -6.47
N TYR A 158 -22.73 -2.85 -5.51
CA TYR A 158 -23.39 -4.15 -5.54
C TYR A 158 -24.40 -4.24 -6.69
N GLN A 159 -25.30 -3.26 -6.84
CA GLN A 159 -26.27 -3.25 -7.94
C GLN A 159 -25.60 -2.94 -9.27
N GLY A 160 -24.53 -2.15 -9.29
CA GLY A 160 -23.72 -1.91 -10.48
C GLY A 160 -23.11 -3.21 -11.03
N ALA A 161 -22.53 -4.03 -10.16
CA ALA A 161 -21.97 -5.32 -10.51
C ALA A 161 -23.06 -6.28 -11.01
N ILE A 162 -24.18 -6.40 -10.29
CA ILE A 162 -25.32 -7.24 -10.70
C ILE A 162 -25.86 -6.82 -12.08
N LYS A 163 -25.98 -5.51 -12.33
CA LYS A 163 -26.43 -4.97 -13.62
C LYS A 163 -25.47 -5.32 -14.76
N LYS A 164 -24.17 -5.32 -14.51
CA LYS A 164 -23.14 -5.54 -15.53
C LYS A 164 -22.84 -7.03 -15.77
N TYR A 165 -22.79 -7.82 -14.71
CA TYR A 165 -22.31 -9.21 -14.74
C TYR A 165 -23.40 -10.25 -14.49
N GLY A 166 -24.60 -9.84 -14.07
CA GLY A 166 -25.71 -10.74 -13.75
C GLY A 166 -25.82 -11.06 -12.26
N THR A 167 -26.83 -11.85 -11.90
CA THR A 167 -27.24 -12.10 -10.50
C THR A 167 -26.23 -12.88 -9.66
N GLN A 168 -25.21 -13.45 -10.28
CA GLN A 168 -24.12 -14.18 -9.64
C GLN A 168 -22.93 -13.29 -9.24
N ALA A 169 -22.95 -12.00 -9.58
CA ALA A 169 -21.93 -11.04 -9.20
C ALA A 169 -21.89 -10.85 -7.67
N SER A 170 -20.68 -10.67 -7.12
CA SER A 170 -20.47 -10.46 -5.69
C SER A 170 -20.50 -8.97 -5.31
N GLY A 171 -20.30 -8.07 -6.29
CA GLY A 171 -20.02 -6.65 -6.07
C GLY A 171 -18.54 -6.32 -6.22
N LEU A 172 -17.65 -7.30 -6.01
CA LEU A 172 -16.20 -7.11 -6.08
C LEU A 172 -15.73 -6.82 -7.50
N GLU A 173 -16.49 -7.23 -8.52
CA GLU A 173 -16.10 -7.12 -9.93
C GLU A 173 -15.79 -5.67 -10.34
N LEU A 174 -16.59 -4.70 -9.89
CA LEU A 174 -16.35 -3.29 -10.21
C LEU A 174 -15.08 -2.74 -9.53
N TYR A 175 -14.74 -3.27 -8.36
CA TYR A 175 -13.49 -2.94 -7.68
C TYR A 175 -12.28 -3.56 -8.38
N ILE A 176 -12.37 -4.82 -8.83
CA ILE A 176 -11.30 -5.44 -9.63
C ILE A 176 -11.13 -4.71 -10.98
N GLU A 177 -12.21 -4.26 -11.61
CA GLU A 177 -12.11 -3.44 -12.82
C GLU A 177 -11.41 -2.10 -12.58
N TYR A 178 -11.72 -1.44 -11.47
CA TYR A 178 -11.03 -0.21 -11.07
C TYR A 178 -9.53 -0.46 -10.90
N ILE A 179 -9.14 -1.52 -10.17
CA ILE A 179 -7.74 -1.91 -10.01
C ILE A 179 -7.07 -2.14 -11.38
N ASN A 180 -7.72 -2.91 -12.26
CA ASN A 180 -7.19 -3.21 -13.59
C ASN A 180 -7.04 -1.94 -14.45
N GLN A 181 -7.93 -0.96 -14.30
CA GLN A 181 -7.80 0.33 -14.96
C GLN A 181 -6.58 1.12 -14.47
N LEU A 182 -6.31 1.11 -13.16
CA LEU A 182 -5.11 1.74 -12.60
C LEU A 182 -3.83 1.00 -13.03
N ILE A 183 -3.85 -0.33 -13.04
CA ILE A 183 -2.74 -1.18 -13.52
C ILE A 183 -2.42 -0.84 -14.98
N GLU A 184 -3.44 -0.79 -15.84
CA GLU A 184 -3.25 -0.44 -17.25
C GLU A 184 -2.70 0.99 -17.40
N PHE A 185 -3.21 1.94 -16.61
CA PHE A 185 -2.70 3.31 -16.64
C PHE A 185 -1.20 3.38 -16.27
N VAL A 186 -0.80 2.74 -15.17
CA VAL A 186 0.61 2.69 -14.74
C VAL A 186 1.48 2.00 -15.80
N CYS A 187 1.02 0.87 -16.36
CA CYS A 187 1.71 0.18 -17.44
C CYS A 187 1.87 1.05 -18.70
N SER A 188 0.85 1.84 -19.06
CA SER A 188 0.88 2.74 -20.21
C SER A 188 1.92 3.86 -20.08
N LYS A 189 2.35 4.16 -18.85
CA LYS A 189 3.44 5.09 -18.53
C LYS A 189 4.83 4.42 -18.50
N GLY A 190 4.90 3.13 -18.82
CA GLY A 190 6.14 2.35 -18.80
C GLY A 190 6.60 1.97 -17.39
N LEU A 191 5.73 2.08 -16.38
CA LEU A 191 6.00 1.73 -15.00
C LEU A 191 5.38 0.38 -14.64
N ARG A 192 5.95 -0.26 -13.62
CA ARG A 192 5.40 -1.48 -13.04
C ARG A 192 4.41 -1.15 -11.92
N PRO A 193 3.16 -1.64 -11.96
CA PRO A 193 2.21 -1.43 -10.88
C PRO A 193 2.52 -2.32 -9.68
N HIS A 194 2.29 -1.80 -8.48
CA HIS A 194 2.33 -2.53 -7.22
C HIS A 194 1.02 -2.32 -6.44
N VAL A 195 0.57 -3.33 -5.71
CA VAL A 195 -0.72 -3.37 -5.00
C VAL A 195 -0.61 -4.12 -3.68
N TRP A 196 -1.43 -3.75 -2.69
CA TRP A 196 -1.65 -4.55 -1.50
C TRP A 196 -2.61 -5.72 -1.78
N SER A 197 -2.51 -6.80 -0.99
CA SER A 197 -3.13 -8.09 -1.34
C SER A 197 -4.60 -8.28 -0.91
N ASP A 198 -5.15 -7.47 -0.03
CA ASP A 198 -6.34 -7.80 0.78
C ASP A 198 -7.67 -7.79 0.02
N GLY A 199 -7.83 -6.85 -0.93
CA GLY A 199 -9.02 -6.77 -1.76
C GLY A 199 -8.95 -7.62 -3.04
N LEU A 200 -7.76 -8.00 -3.49
CA LEU A 200 -7.53 -8.55 -4.83
C LEU A 200 -8.27 -9.87 -5.09
N TYR A 201 -8.28 -10.76 -4.10
CA TYR A 201 -8.98 -12.04 -4.17
C TYR A 201 -9.65 -12.34 -2.84
N ARG A 202 -10.91 -12.77 -2.89
CA ARG A 202 -11.66 -13.18 -1.70
C ARG A 202 -12.28 -14.57 -1.89
N LEU A 203 -12.36 -15.35 -0.82
CA LEU A 203 -12.90 -16.71 -0.82
C LEU A 203 -14.41 -16.77 -1.10
N ASN A 204 -15.10 -15.65 -0.92
CA ASN A 204 -16.53 -15.48 -1.19
C ASN A 204 -16.81 -14.69 -2.48
N ASP A 205 -15.79 -14.48 -3.32
CA ASP A 205 -15.96 -13.84 -4.62
C ASP A 205 -16.51 -14.81 -5.69
N SER A 206 -17.16 -14.24 -6.71
CA SER A 206 -17.67 -14.95 -7.87
C SER A 206 -16.57 -15.39 -8.86
N GLY A 207 -15.43 -14.68 -8.87
CA GLY A 207 -14.34 -14.90 -9.81
C GLY A 207 -14.65 -14.49 -11.26
N LEU A 208 -15.68 -13.66 -11.49
CA LEU A 208 -16.10 -13.24 -12.83
C LEU A 208 -15.13 -12.27 -13.52
N VAL A 209 -14.35 -11.51 -12.74
CA VAL A 209 -13.33 -10.59 -13.23
C VAL A 209 -12.00 -10.98 -12.61
N GLU A 210 -10.98 -11.15 -13.44
CA GLU A 210 -9.64 -11.52 -12.99
C GLU A 210 -8.78 -10.26 -12.80
N VAL A 211 -8.03 -10.21 -11.69
CA VAL A 211 -7.02 -9.18 -11.45
C VAL A 211 -5.94 -9.29 -12.53
N ASP A 212 -5.49 -8.17 -13.05
CA ASP A 212 -4.40 -8.13 -14.02
C ASP A 212 -3.07 -8.56 -13.37
N HIS A 213 -2.42 -9.57 -13.95
CA HIS A 213 -1.22 -10.20 -13.40
C HIS A 213 0.08 -9.39 -13.60
N ARG A 214 0.01 -8.22 -14.23
CA ARG A 214 1.19 -7.35 -14.41
C ARG A 214 1.63 -6.68 -13.10
N ALA A 215 0.72 -6.54 -12.13
CA ALA A 215 1.04 -5.92 -10.85
C ALA A 215 1.86 -6.86 -9.94
N VAL A 216 2.78 -6.27 -9.18
CA VAL A 216 3.45 -6.95 -8.07
C VAL A 216 2.58 -6.83 -6.83
N VAL A 217 2.32 -7.96 -6.17
CA VAL A 217 1.48 -8.00 -4.98
C VAL A 217 2.34 -7.96 -3.73
N HIS A 218 2.14 -6.94 -2.91
CA HIS A 218 2.67 -6.86 -1.55
C HIS A 218 1.73 -7.64 -0.62
N TYR A 219 2.11 -8.88 -0.29
CA TYR A 219 1.32 -9.76 0.56
C TYR A 219 1.61 -9.44 2.03
N TRP A 220 0.64 -8.80 2.69
CA TRP A 220 0.86 -8.18 3.99
C TRP A 220 0.22 -8.90 5.18
N THR A 221 -1.01 -9.38 5.05
CA THR A 221 -1.75 -9.94 6.18
C THR A 221 -2.89 -10.85 5.70
N ARG A 222 -3.61 -11.44 6.66
CA ARG A 222 -4.85 -12.19 6.44
C ARG A 222 -5.82 -12.03 7.62
N TRP A 223 -6.00 -10.78 8.09
CA TRP A 223 -6.82 -10.48 9.26
C TRP A 223 -8.31 -10.81 9.06
N ASN A 224 -8.81 -10.80 7.82
CA ASN A 224 -10.16 -11.22 7.49
C ASN A 224 -10.17 -12.66 6.95
N LYS A 225 -11.10 -13.50 7.47
CA LYS A 225 -11.27 -14.91 7.07
C LYS A 225 -11.50 -15.13 5.56
N ASN A 226 -12.05 -14.14 4.87
CA ASN A 226 -12.37 -14.21 3.45
C ASN A 226 -11.22 -13.70 2.57
N MET A 227 -10.14 -13.14 3.13
CA MET A 227 -8.94 -12.82 2.34
C MET A 227 -8.32 -14.11 1.81
N ALA A 228 -7.91 -14.08 0.54
CA ALA A 228 -7.29 -15.22 -0.11
C ALA A 228 -5.95 -15.60 0.56
N PRO A 229 -5.66 -16.91 0.69
CA PRO A 229 -4.36 -17.37 1.17
C PRO A 229 -3.26 -17.11 0.12
N LEU A 230 -2.00 -17.19 0.55
CA LEU A 230 -0.81 -17.09 -0.31
C LEU A 230 -0.87 -18.03 -1.52
N SER A 231 -1.42 -19.25 -1.34
CA SER A 231 -1.54 -20.24 -2.43
C SER A 231 -2.34 -19.72 -3.61
N THR A 232 -3.35 -18.88 -3.39
CA THR A 232 -4.12 -18.26 -4.47
C THR A 232 -3.25 -17.38 -5.35
N PHE A 233 -2.39 -16.55 -4.76
CA PHE A 233 -1.50 -15.67 -5.52
C PHE A 233 -0.41 -16.45 -6.25
N ILE A 234 0.08 -17.53 -5.65
CA ILE A 234 1.03 -18.47 -6.28
C ILE A 234 0.40 -19.13 -7.52
N GLU A 235 -0.81 -19.68 -7.38
CA GLU A 235 -1.55 -20.35 -8.45
C GLU A 235 -1.87 -19.40 -9.60
N LYS A 236 -2.16 -18.13 -9.29
CA LYS A 236 -2.37 -17.06 -10.27
C LYS A 236 -1.08 -16.54 -10.91
N GLY A 237 0.08 -16.89 -10.37
CA GLY A 237 1.39 -16.53 -10.92
C GLY A 237 1.80 -15.08 -10.67
N HIS A 238 1.26 -14.44 -9.63
CA HIS A 238 1.66 -13.09 -9.24
C HIS A 238 3.10 -13.05 -8.74
N GLN A 239 3.79 -11.95 -9.03
CA GLN A 239 5.04 -11.61 -8.38
C GLN A 239 4.75 -11.03 -7.00
N LEU A 240 5.55 -11.39 -6.01
CA LEU A 240 5.25 -11.21 -4.60
C LEU A 240 6.35 -10.45 -3.87
N VAL A 241 5.94 -9.48 -3.07
CA VAL A 241 6.74 -8.92 -1.98
C VAL A 241 6.17 -9.44 -0.66
N ASN A 242 7.04 -9.98 0.20
CA ASN A 242 6.65 -10.48 1.51
C ASN A 242 6.67 -9.33 2.53
N SER A 243 5.50 -8.84 2.92
CA SER A 243 5.31 -7.77 3.89
C SER A 243 4.77 -8.34 5.22
N ASN A 244 5.41 -9.40 5.74
CA ASN A 244 4.94 -10.16 6.90
C ASN A 244 4.60 -9.29 8.13
N ASP A 245 3.31 -9.14 8.41
CA ASP A 245 2.77 -8.30 9.49
C ASP A 245 3.21 -8.71 10.90
N LYS A 246 3.39 -10.00 11.17
CA LYS A 246 3.81 -10.51 12.48
C LYS A 246 5.23 -10.09 12.87
N TYR A 247 6.13 -9.91 11.89
CA TYR A 247 7.56 -9.65 12.14
C TYR A 247 8.07 -8.33 11.57
N MET A 248 7.40 -7.76 10.58
CA MET A 248 7.91 -6.62 9.79
C MET A 248 7.04 -5.38 9.88
N TYR A 249 5.92 -5.41 10.60
CA TYR A 249 5.06 -4.25 10.80
C TYR A 249 5.41 -3.53 12.11
N PHE A 250 6.00 -2.35 11.96
CA PHE A 250 6.22 -1.40 13.04
C PHE A 250 5.09 -0.37 13.06
N VAL A 251 3.98 -0.75 13.70
CA VAL A 251 2.77 0.08 13.83
C VAL A 251 2.84 0.94 15.09
N LEU A 252 3.06 2.24 14.94
CA LEU A 252 3.21 3.18 16.05
C LEU A 252 2.03 3.12 17.02
N GLY A 253 2.37 2.98 18.30
CA GLY A 253 1.42 2.87 19.40
C GLY A 253 0.70 1.52 19.49
N GLU A 254 1.26 0.48 18.85
CA GLU A 254 0.82 -0.93 18.95
C GLU A 254 -0.68 -1.07 18.67
N ASN A 255 -1.14 -0.35 17.64
CA ASN A 255 -2.53 -0.32 17.22
C ASN A 255 -2.95 -1.68 16.60
N ALA A 256 -4.25 -1.94 16.54
CA ALA A 256 -4.82 -3.14 15.92
C ALA A 256 -4.27 -4.50 16.46
N GLY A 257 -3.72 -4.51 17.67
CA GLY A 257 -3.16 -5.73 18.29
C GLY A 257 -1.73 -6.07 17.86
N TYR A 258 -1.09 -5.22 17.05
CA TYR A 258 0.31 -5.38 16.71
C TYR A 258 1.23 -5.12 17.90
N GLN A 259 2.38 -5.78 17.89
CA GLN A 259 3.48 -5.49 18.81
C GLN A 259 4.68 -5.03 18.01
N TYR A 260 5.46 -4.11 18.57
CA TYR A 260 6.64 -3.62 17.87
C TYR A 260 7.59 -4.77 17.51
N PRO A 261 8.12 -4.78 16.27
CA PRO A 261 9.16 -5.70 15.90
C PRO A 261 10.43 -5.34 16.68
N VAL A 262 11.09 -6.37 17.19
CA VAL A 262 12.36 -6.27 17.91
C VAL A 262 13.37 -7.24 17.32
N PRO A 263 14.68 -6.94 17.37
CA PRO A 263 15.71 -7.73 16.71
C PRO A 263 15.66 -9.23 17.01
N ASP A 264 15.52 -9.61 18.27
CA ASP A 264 15.51 -11.01 18.69
C ASP A 264 14.32 -11.78 18.12
N LYS A 265 13.13 -11.15 18.07
CA LYS A 265 11.92 -11.73 17.50
C LYS A 265 12.11 -12.01 16.00
N ILE A 266 12.72 -11.07 15.27
CA ILE A 266 13.01 -11.21 13.84
C ILE A 266 14.01 -12.34 13.62
N ILE A 267 15.15 -12.33 14.33
CA ILE A 267 16.25 -13.29 14.14
C ILE A 267 15.82 -14.72 14.45
N GLN A 268 15.01 -14.91 15.49
CA GLN A 268 14.62 -16.24 15.95
C GLN A 268 13.37 -16.78 15.25
N GLY A 269 12.49 -15.89 14.79
CA GLY A 269 11.13 -16.27 14.38
C GLY A 269 10.83 -16.12 12.90
N TRP A 270 11.63 -15.39 12.13
CA TRP A 270 11.32 -15.10 10.73
C TRP A 270 12.37 -15.63 9.75
N GLN A 271 11.90 -15.96 8.54
CA GLN A 271 12.72 -16.28 7.38
C GLN A 271 12.07 -15.72 6.10
N PRO A 272 12.82 -15.48 5.01
CA PRO A 272 12.29 -14.82 3.81
C PRO A 272 11.06 -15.48 3.19
N LEU A 273 10.95 -16.81 3.28
CA LEU A 273 9.81 -17.57 2.73
C LEU A 273 8.59 -17.65 3.66
N LEU A 274 8.68 -17.11 4.89
CA LEU A 274 7.57 -17.07 5.84
C LEU A 274 6.76 -15.81 5.62
N PHE A 275 5.58 -15.98 5.03
CA PHE A 275 4.57 -14.95 4.83
C PHE A 275 3.63 -14.88 6.04
N SER A 276 2.76 -13.88 6.06
CA SER A 276 1.76 -13.66 7.11
C SER A 276 0.82 -14.86 7.28
N ASP A 277 0.20 -14.96 8.46
CA ASP A 277 -0.62 -16.11 8.86
C ASP A 277 0.16 -17.45 8.84
N ASP A 278 1.47 -17.37 9.16
CA ASP A 278 2.42 -18.49 9.21
C ASP A 278 2.48 -19.36 7.92
N GLN A 279 2.19 -18.74 6.77
CA GLN A 279 2.20 -19.38 5.46
C GLN A 279 3.62 -19.46 4.89
N ILE A 280 3.99 -20.60 4.30
CA ILE A 280 5.32 -20.81 3.71
C ILE A 280 5.20 -20.81 2.19
N LEU A 281 6.01 -19.99 1.50
CA LEU A 281 6.19 -20.08 0.05
C LEU A 281 6.81 -21.45 -0.29
N PRO A 282 6.11 -22.34 -1.01
CA PRO A 282 6.58 -23.70 -1.25
C PRO A 282 7.85 -23.74 -2.11
N ALA A 283 8.62 -24.82 -1.96
CA ALA A 283 9.76 -25.07 -2.82
C ALA A 283 9.36 -25.13 -4.30
N GLY A 284 10.20 -24.56 -5.18
CA GLY A 284 9.93 -24.44 -6.61
C GLY A 284 9.25 -23.13 -7.02
N HIS A 285 8.75 -22.34 -6.06
CA HIS A 285 8.06 -21.07 -6.32
C HIS A 285 8.87 -19.83 -5.93
N GLN A 286 10.15 -19.99 -5.57
CA GLN A 286 10.99 -18.87 -5.13
C GLN A 286 11.20 -17.79 -6.20
N SER A 287 11.02 -18.11 -7.49
CA SER A 287 11.06 -17.12 -8.57
C SER A 287 9.88 -16.14 -8.57
N LEU A 288 8.85 -16.39 -7.76
CA LEU A 288 7.76 -15.45 -7.54
C LEU A 288 8.07 -14.43 -6.44
N LEU A 289 9.10 -14.67 -5.61
CA LEU A 289 9.46 -13.75 -4.53
C LEU A 289 10.45 -12.70 -5.04
N GLU A 290 9.99 -11.45 -5.14
CA GLU A 290 10.83 -10.32 -5.56
C GLU A 290 11.60 -9.70 -4.41
N GLY A 291 11.01 -9.71 -3.21
CA GLY A 291 11.59 -9.03 -2.07
C GLY A 291 10.84 -9.25 -0.77
N VAL A 292 11.38 -8.65 0.28
CA VAL A 292 10.80 -8.61 1.62
C VAL A 292 10.75 -7.17 2.08
N GLU A 293 9.74 -6.82 2.88
CA GLU A 293 9.48 -5.43 3.21
C GLU A 293 9.28 -5.23 4.72
N TYR A 294 9.97 -4.21 5.25
CA TYR A 294 9.71 -3.67 6.59
C TYR A 294 8.82 -2.44 6.48
N CYS A 295 7.72 -2.41 7.22
CA CYS A 295 6.71 -1.36 7.15
C CYS A 295 6.68 -0.55 8.45
N ILE A 296 6.92 0.75 8.35
CA ILE A 296 6.65 1.68 9.43
C ILE A 296 5.27 2.28 9.16
N TRP A 297 4.28 1.91 9.98
CA TRP A 297 2.93 2.47 9.93
C TRP A 297 2.75 3.42 11.11
N CYS A 298 2.26 4.63 10.84
CA CYS A 298 2.21 5.72 11.80
C CYS A 298 0.81 5.96 12.38
N ASP A 299 0.00 4.91 12.56
CA ASP A 299 -1.39 4.95 13.06
C ASP A 299 -1.61 5.89 14.25
N LYS A 300 -0.69 5.85 15.22
CA LYS A 300 -0.63 6.83 16.31
C LYS A 300 0.64 7.68 16.12
N PRO A 301 0.57 8.77 15.33
CA PRO A 301 1.76 9.49 14.88
C PRO A 301 2.56 10.08 16.05
N ASP A 302 1.92 10.37 17.18
CA ASP A 302 2.55 10.93 18.37
C ASP A 302 3.06 9.88 19.36
N ALA A 303 2.89 8.59 19.08
CA ALA A 303 3.32 7.52 19.98
C ALA A 303 4.85 7.41 20.11
N LEU A 304 5.59 7.85 19.10
CA LEU A 304 7.05 7.93 19.09
C LEU A 304 7.53 9.20 18.36
N THR A 305 8.64 9.74 18.84
CA THR A 305 9.40 10.76 18.12
C THR A 305 10.07 10.16 16.87
N VAL A 306 10.41 11.00 15.89
CA VAL A 306 11.13 10.53 14.70
C VAL A 306 12.50 9.93 15.07
N GLU A 307 13.18 10.46 16.08
CA GLU A 307 14.45 9.91 16.57
C GLU A 307 14.29 8.47 17.10
N GLU A 308 13.23 8.20 17.87
CA GLU A 308 12.95 6.84 18.35
C GLU A 308 12.57 5.88 17.21
N ILE A 309 11.86 6.37 16.19
CA ILE A 309 11.54 5.60 14.98
C ILE A 309 12.83 5.22 14.25
N LEU A 310 13.71 6.19 14.00
CA LEU A 310 15.00 5.97 13.32
C LEU A 310 15.90 5.01 14.12
N PHE A 311 15.96 5.16 15.45
CA PHE A 311 16.71 4.25 16.32
C PHE A 311 16.23 2.80 16.16
N ARG A 312 14.91 2.58 16.19
CA ARG A 312 14.32 1.24 16.03
C ARG A 312 14.48 0.69 14.63
N LEU A 313 14.34 1.54 13.60
CA LEU A 313 14.59 1.18 12.21
C LEU A 313 16.02 0.64 12.03
N ASP A 314 17.03 1.33 12.58
CA ASP A 314 18.43 0.88 12.51
C ASP A 314 18.63 -0.51 13.11
N GLN A 315 18.04 -0.79 14.27
CA GLN A 315 18.15 -2.10 14.93
C GLN A 315 17.43 -3.20 14.13
N ASN A 316 16.23 -2.92 13.63
CA ASN A 316 15.40 -3.91 12.96
C ASN A 316 15.90 -4.23 11.54
N LEU A 317 16.36 -3.24 10.77
CA LEU A 317 16.97 -3.52 9.46
C LEU A 317 18.27 -4.33 9.61
N LYS A 318 19.07 -4.08 10.64
CA LYS A 318 20.24 -4.92 10.96
C LYS A 318 19.85 -6.38 11.23
N ALA A 319 18.79 -6.60 12.00
CA ALA A 319 18.28 -7.93 12.31
C ALA A 319 17.78 -8.65 11.06
N MET A 320 16.97 -7.98 10.24
CA MET A 320 16.50 -8.53 8.97
C MET A 320 17.65 -8.85 8.01
N ASN A 321 18.61 -7.95 7.84
CA ASN A 321 19.77 -8.19 6.98
C ASN A 321 20.59 -9.40 7.45
N THR A 322 20.67 -9.63 8.77
CA THR A 322 21.30 -10.84 9.34
C THR A 322 20.56 -12.11 8.90
N VAL A 323 19.23 -12.13 8.99
CA VAL A 323 18.41 -13.28 8.54
C VAL A 323 18.54 -13.50 7.03
N ILE A 324 18.38 -12.44 6.23
CA ILE A 324 18.45 -12.49 4.76
C ILE A 324 19.84 -12.96 4.29
N SER A 325 20.91 -12.46 4.91
CA SER A 325 22.28 -12.83 4.57
C SER A 325 22.60 -14.28 4.92
N ASN A 326 21.99 -14.82 5.97
CA ASN A 326 22.15 -16.24 6.33
C ASN A 326 21.33 -17.14 5.41
N TYR A 327 20.18 -16.68 4.92
CA TYR A 327 19.36 -17.43 3.97
C TYR A 327 19.99 -17.55 2.57
N LYS A 328 20.76 -16.55 2.14
CA LYS A 328 21.46 -16.55 0.84
C LYS A 328 22.70 -17.47 0.79
N LYS A 329 23.17 -17.98 1.93
CA LYS A 329 24.37 -18.83 2.04
C LYS A 329 23.99 -20.30 1.91
#